data_AF-A0A536WEQ2-F1
#
_entry.id   AF-A0A536WEQ2-F1
#
_cell.length_a   1.000
_cell.length_b   1.000
_cell.length_c   1.000
_cell.angle_alpha   90.00
_cell.angle_beta   90.00
_cell.angle_gamma   90.00
#
_symmetry.space_group_name_H-M   'P 1'
#
loop_
_entity.id
_entity.type
_entity.pdbx_description
1 polymer ?
#
loop_
_entity_poly.entity_id
_entity_poly.type
_entity_poly.pdbx_seq_one_letter_code
_entity_poly.pdbx_strand_id
1 'polypeptide(L)'
;MQEHFQRFTTEMHQRVHPWWYFVPVLAAGMAPWLVPLGHAAVRALRERSDAELLLWCWALVVFIFFSVSSSKLPPYILPIFPALAVLAARSLTPGVVRAQSALLLIASLAAAYGVHRYAAGGPYAAYAAWLVASALIFAAGAAVAHVLAHKGRVAGAVLAMAAGALVATQLGLASHRTLAARFSVADTVAALPERPAADVPVYAVGMYNHTLPWTLRRTVTMVGYRDELGVAIDWEPQKFVPNLTAFAARWRAEPRAWAFVPADEVEGLRRELGVEMQVMARGPQYAIVKKP
;
A
#
# COMPACT_ATOMS: atom_id res chain seq x y z
N MET A 1 14.00 22.50 -5.02
CA MET A 1 15.31 21.83 -4.77
C MET A 1 15.40 21.19 -3.39
N GLN A 2 14.83 21.78 -2.32
CA GLN A 2 14.80 21.18 -0.98
C GLN A 2 14.13 19.79 -0.94
N GLU A 3 12.97 19.61 -1.59
CA GLU A 3 12.25 18.33 -1.62
C GLU A 3 13.04 17.13 -2.23
N HIS A 4 13.92 17.36 -3.21
CA HIS A 4 14.65 16.28 -3.88
C HIS A 4 15.99 15.95 -3.23
N PHE A 5 16.73 16.97 -2.78
CA PHE A 5 18.04 16.75 -2.14
C PHE A 5 17.89 16.31 -0.69
N GLN A 6 16.99 16.91 0.10
CA GLN A 6 16.81 16.54 1.52
C GLN A 6 16.20 15.15 1.70
N ARG A 7 15.39 14.66 0.75
CA ARG A 7 14.93 13.25 0.76
C ARG A 7 16.05 12.24 0.50
N PHE A 8 17.14 12.66 -0.14
CA PHE A 8 18.27 11.78 -0.47
C PHE A 8 19.34 11.76 0.64
N THR A 9 19.48 12.86 1.40
CA THR A 9 20.56 13.03 2.38
C THR A 9 20.11 13.10 3.84
N THR A 10 18.82 13.30 4.13
CA THR A 10 18.35 13.56 5.49
C THR A 10 17.32 12.52 5.92
N GLU A 11 17.49 11.95 7.12
CA GLU A 11 16.56 10.99 7.76
C GLU A 11 15.27 11.66 8.26
N MET A 12 14.62 12.50 7.43
CA MET A 12 13.47 13.29 7.87
C MET A 12 12.13 12.52 7.85
N HIS A 13 12.13 11.25 7.45
CA HIS A 13 10.93 10.41 7.51
C HIS A 13 11.31 9.09 8.19
N GLN A 14 10.47 8.59 9.08
CA GLN A 14 10.61 7.34 9.85
C GLN A 14 10.61 6.05 8.97
N ARG A 15 11.26 6.07 7.80
CA ARG A 15 11.30 5.02 6.79
C ARG A 15 12.74 4.69 6.40
N VAL A 16 13.64 4.63 7.37
CA VAL A 16 14.99 4.09 7.16
C VAL A 16 14.85 2.60 6.89
N HIS A 17 14.76 2.26 5.62
CA HIS A 17 14.72 0.88 5.16
C HIS A 17 16.13 0.41 4.80
N PRO A 18 16.47 -0.85 5.07
CA PRO A 18 17.78 -1.41 4.81
C PRO A 18 18.13 -1.32 3.31
N TRP A 19 19.42 -1.36 2.99
CA TRP A 19 19.91 -1.31 1.60
C TRP A 19 19.32 -2.42 0.72
N TRP A 20 18.94 -3.56 1.31
CA TRP A 20 18.30 -4.69 0.62
C TRP A 20 16.78 -4.55 0.44
N TYR A 21 16.16 -3.43 0.83
CA TYR A 21 14.71 -3.19 0.76
C TYR A 21 14.08 -3.53 -0.60
N PHE A 22 14.75 -3.17 -1.70
CA PHE A 22 14.22 -3.41 -3.04
C PHE A 22 14.38 -4.84 -3.53
N VAL A 23 15.15 -5.70 -2.86
CA VAL A 23 15.31 -7.12 -3.24
C VAL A 23 13.97 -7.88 -3.17
N PRO A 24 13.23 -7.91 -2.03
CA PRO A 24 11.92 -8.56 -2.00
C PRO A 24 10.88 -7.84 -2.86
N VAL A 25 10.96 -6.51 -3.02
CA VAL A 25 10.04 -5.75 -3.90
C VAL A 25 10.24 -6.15 -5.35
N LEU A 26 11.49 -6.26 -5.81
CA LEU A 26 11.83 -6.73 -7.14
C LEU A 26 11.37 -8.18 -7.34
N ALA A 27 11.61 -9.05 -6.35
CA ALA A 27 11.18 -10.45 -6.44
C ALA A 27 9.65 -10.57 -6.55
N ALA A 28 8.90 -9.81 -5.76
CA ALA A 28 7.44 -9.79 -5.83
C ALA A 28 6.95 -9.21 -7.17
N GLY A 29 7.53 -8.10 -7.63
CA GLY A 29 7.13 -7.46 -8.89
C GLY A 29 7.53 -8.24 -10.15
N MET A 30 8.59 -9.05 -10.07
CA MET A 30 9.02 -9.90 -11.19
C MET A 30 8.31 -11.24 -11.22
N ALA A 31 7.63 -11.68 -10.15
CA ALA A 31 6.78 -12.87 -10.23
C ALA A 31 5.69 -12.65 -11.31
N PRO A 32 5.45 -13.62 -12.22
CA PRO A 32 5.86 -15.02 -12.23
C PRO A 32 7.19 -15.37 -12.96
N TRP A 33 8.15 -14.46 -13.11
CA TRP A 33 9.30 -14.59 -14.02
C TRP A 33 10.67 -14.66 -13.34
N LEU A 34 10.76 -15.14 -12.10
CA LEU A 34 12.00 -15.15 -11.31
C LEU A 34 13.10 -16.07 -11.86
N VAL A 35 12.76 -17.33 -12.17
CA VAL A 35 13.68 -18.31 -12.76
C VAL A 35 14.09 -17.91 -14.18
N PRO A 36 13.20 -17.45 -15.08
CA PRO A 36 13.61 -16.82 -16.34
C PRO A 36 14.60 -15.67 -16.13
N LEU A 37 14.32 -14.75 -15.20
CA LEU A 37 15.21 -13.63 -14.93
C LEU A 37 16.59 -14.09 -14.43
N GLY A 38 16.63 -15.05 -13.49
CA GLY A 38 17.87 -15.63 -13.01
C GLY A 38 18.66 -16.35 -14.11
N HIS A 39 17.96 -17.09 -14.97
CA HIS A 39 18.57 -17.74 -16.14
C HIS A 39 19.13 -16.72 -17.13
N ALA A 40 18.43 -15.61 -17.39
CA ALA A 40 18.90 -14.51 -18.20
C ALA A 40 20.18 -13.87 -17.62
N ALA A 41 20.22 -13.67 -16.29
CA ALA A 41 21.38 -13.11 -15.61
C ALA A 41 22.62 -14.02 -15.72
N VAL A 42 22.45 -15.33 -15.52
CA VAL A 42 23.55 -16.31 -15.67
C VAL A 42 24.05 -16.35 -17.11
N ARG A 43 23.13 -16.33 -18.10
CA ARG A 43 23.50 -16.30 -19.52
C ARG A 43 24.31 -15.06 -19.87
N ALA A 44 23.93 -13.90 -19.34
CA ALA A 44 24.59 -12.62 -19.61
C ALA A 44 26.05 -12.56 -19.14
N LEU A 45 26.49 -13.49 -18.28
CA LEU A 45 27.90 -13.62 -17.89
C LEU A 45 28.77 -14.27 -18.99
N ARG A 46 28.17 -15.04 -19.89
CA ARG A 46 28.86 -15.76 -20.96
C ARG A 46 28.64 -15.10 -22.31
N GLU A 47 27.38 -14.80 -22.61
CA GLU A 47 26.94 -14.31 -23.91
C GLU A 47 25.89 -13.22 -23.69
N ARG A 48 26.22 -12.00 -24.12
CA ARG A 48 25.31 -10.86 -24.12
C ARG A 48 25.59 -9.98 -25.34
N SER A 49 24.54 -9.42 -25.92
CA SER A 49 24.67 -8.36 -26.92
C SER A 49 24.79 -6.98 -26.26
N ASP A 50 25.22 -5.97 -27.01
CA ASP A 50 25.26 -4.59 -26.53
C ASP A 50 23.88 -4.09 -26.07
N ALA A 51 22.82 -4.53 -26.76
CA ALA A 51 21.44 -4.23 -26.37
C ALA A 51 21.07 -4.87 -25.02
N GLU A 52 21.45 -6.13 -24.78
CA GLU A 52 21.22 -6.78 -23.47
C GLU A 52 22.06 -6.12 -22.37
N LEU A 53 23.30 -5.73 -22.68
CA LEU A 53 24.16 -5.02 -21.75
C LEU A 53 23.53 -3.68 -21.33
N LEU A 54 23.00 -2.91 -22.28
CA LEU A 54 22.29 -1.66 -21.99
C LEU A 54 21.11 -1.88 -21.03
N LEU A 55 20.30 -2.92 -21.25
CA LEU A 55 19.16 -3.24 -20.38
C LEU A 55 19.58 -3.66 -18.97
N TRP A 56 20.65 -4.45 -18.84
CA TRP A 56 21.22 -4.80 -17.54
C TRP A 56 21.80 -3.59 -16.84
N CYS A 57 22.53 -2.73 -17.54
CA CYS A 57 23.06 -1.48 -17.02
C CYS A 57 21.94 -0.56 -16.53
N TRP A 58 20.88 -0.38 -17.33
CA TRP A 58 19.70 0.40 -16.93
C TRP A 58 19.09 -0.13 -15.62
N ALA A 59 18.78 -1.43 -15.59
CA ALA A 59 18.17 -2.05 -14.42
C ALA A 59 19.07 -1.93 -13.18
N LEU A 60 20.37 -2.16 -13.33
CA LEU A 60 21.33 -2.11 -12.24
C LEU A 60 21.55 -0.70 -11.72
N VAL A 61 21.72 0.29 -12.62
CA VAL A 61 21.91 1.69 -12.23
C VAL A 61 20.71 2.21 -11.47
N VAL A 62 19.49 2.00 -12.00
CA VAL A 62 18.26 2.44 -11.33
C VAL A 62 18.07 1.72 -9.99
N PHE A 63 18.31 0.40 -9.95
CA PHE A 63 18.18 -0.38 -8.72
C PHE A 63 19.16 0.06 -7.64
N ILE A 64 20.45 0.25 -7.98
CA ILE A 64 21.47 0.72 -7.04
C ILE A 64 21.17 2.15 -6.58
N PHE A 65 20.83 3.04 -7.52
CA PHE A 65 20.52 4.43 -7.22
C PHE A 65 19.43 4.56 -6.15
N PHE A 66 18.32 3.84 -6.30
CA PHE A 66 17.26 3.87 -5.30
C PHE A 66 17.58 3.06 -4.03
N SER A 67 18.37 1.99 -4.12
CA SER A 67 18.78 1.20 -2.96
C SER A 67 19.66 1.99 -1.98
N VAL A 68 20.46 2.93 -2.49
CA VAL A 68 21.31 3.83 -1.67
C VAL A 68 20.51 5.00 -1.06
N SER A 69 19.37 5.39 -1.64
CA SER A 69 18.51 6.48 -1.12
C SER A 69 18.01 6.21 0.30
N SER A 70 18.01 7.23 1.17
CA SER A 70 17.48 7.12 2.54
C SER A 70 15.96 6.95 2.58
N SER A 71 15.23 7.66 1.71
CA SER A 71 13.79 7.48 1.51
C SER A 71 13.52 6.43 0.43
N LYS A 72 12.75 5.38 0.77
CA LYS A 72 12.40 4.29 -0.15
C LYS A 72 10.88 4.08 -0.23
N LEU A 73 10.35 4.04 -1.46
CA LEU A 73 8.98 3.66 -1.78
C LEU A 73 8.99 2.58 -2.86
N PRO A 74 8.14 1.53 -2.78
CA PRO A 74 8.15 0.43 -3.75
C PRO A 74 8.09 0.85 -5.23
N PRO A 75 7.29 1.88 -5.63
CA PRO A 75 7.22 2.31 -7.03
C PRO A 75 8.52 2.91 -7.58
N TYR A 76 9.53 3.22 -6.76
CA TYR A 76 10.77 3.84 -7.23
C TYR A 76 11.52 2.96 -8.23
N ILE A 77 11.48 1.64 -8.07
CA ILE A 77 12.11 0.72 -9.02
C ILE A 77 11.20 0.37 -10.21
N LEU A 78 9.98 0.92 -10.31
CA LEU A 78 9.05 0.61 -11.39
C LEU A 78 9.65 0.76 -12.82
N PRO A 79 10.54 1.73 -13.09
CA PRO A 79 11.16 1.88 -14.40
C PRO A 79 12.06 0.72 -14.86
N ILE A 80 12.47 -0.22 -13.99
CA ILE A 80 13.35 -1.33 -14.38
C ILE A 80 12.58 -2.53 -14.96
N PHE A 81 11.31 -2.70 -14.60
CA PHE A 81 10.53 -3.89 -14.97
C PHE A 81 10.41 -4.11 -16.48
N PRO A 82 10.22 -3.10 -17.34
CA PRO A 82 10.20 -3.31 -18.80
C PRO A 82 11.51 -3.92 -19.33
N ALA A 83 12.65 -3.43 -18.87
CA ALA A 83 13.96 -3.95 -19.27
C ALA A 83 14.15 -5.40 -18.80
N LEU A 84 13.80 -5.69 -17.54
CA LEU A 84 13.88 -7.04 -16.98
C LEU A 84 12.92 -8.02 -17.65
N ALA A 85 11.73 -7.58 -18.08
CA ALA A 85 10.78 -8.40 -18.81
C ALA A 85 11.34 -8.84 -20.18
N VAL A 86 11.98 -7.93 -20.92
CA VAL A 86 12.64 -8.25 -22.20
C VAL A 86 13.78 -9.25 -21.99
N LEU A 87 14.62 -9.03 -20.97
CA LEU A 87 15.71 -9.93 -20.63
C LEU A 87 15.20 -11.34 -20.24
N ALA A 88 14.18 -11.41 -19.39
CA ALA A 88 13.55 -12.65 -18.98
C ALA A 88 12.92 -13.40 -20.17
N ALA A 89 12.24 -12.71 -21.08
CA ALA A 89 11.59 -13.30 -22.25
C ALA A 89 12.59 -14.05 -23.16
N ARG A 90 13.81 -13.51 -23.31
CA ARG A 90 14.85 -14.14 -24.14
C ARG A 90 15.40 -15.44 -23.55
N SER A 91 15.10 -15.74 -22.30
CA SER A 91 15.64 -16.88 -21.55
C SER A 91 14.64 -18.05 -21.44
N LEU A 92 13.45 -17.91 -22.02
CA LEU A 92 12.37 -18.89 -21.92
C LEU A 92 12.70 -20.17 -22.69
N THR A 93 12.87 -21.26 -21.94
CA THR A 93 13.01 -22.63 -22.46
C THR A 93 12.03 -23.56 -21.75
N PRO A 94 11.69 -24.74 -22.31
CA PRO A 94 10.81 -25.69 -21.62
C PRO A 94 11.28 -26.04 -20.19
N GLY A 95 12.60 -26.20 -19.99
CA GLY A 95 13.19 -26.49 -18.68
C GLY A 95 13.01 -25.33 -17.69
N VAL A 96 13.30 -24.10 -18.12
CA VAL A 96 13.15 -22.88 -17.32
C VAL A 96 11.69 -22.66 -16.90
N VAL A 97 10.76 -22.81 -17.85
CA VAL A 97 9.32 -22.62 -17.58
C VAL A 97 8.78 -23.73 -16.67
N ARG A 98 9.27 -24.97 -16.82
CA ARG A 98 8.91 -26.08 -15.93
C ARG A 98 9.39 -25.83 -14.48
N ALA A 99 10.61 -25.34 -14.31
CA ALA A 99 11.15 -24.97 -13.00
C ALA A 99 10.37 -23.80 -12.37
N GLN A 100 10.10 -22.75 -13.15
CA GLN A 100 9.32 -21.59 -12.69
C GLN A 100 7.90 -21.97 -12.27
N SER A 101 7.20 -22.75 -13.09
CA SER A 101 5.84 -23.20 -12.80
C SER A 101 5.77 -24.09 -11.55
N ALA A 102 6.76 -24.96 -11.34
CA ALA A 102 6.85 -25.76 -10.11
C ALA A 102 7.07 -24.88 -8.88
N LEU A 103 8.01 -23.93 -8.95
CA LEU A 103 8.26 -22.95 -7.87
C LEU A 103 6.99 -22.18 -7.53
N LEU A 104 6.28 -21.67 -8.53
CA LEU A 104 5.04 -20.91 -8.32
C LEU A 104 3.92 -21.74 -7.74
N LEU A 105 3.76 -22.99 -8.19
CA LEU A 105 2.77 -23.90 -7.64
C LEU A 105 3.00 -24.10 -6.14
N ILE A 106 4.23 -24.44 -5.75
CA ILE A 106 4.60 -24.66 -4.35
C ILE A 106 4.42 -23.38 -3.53
N ALA A 107 4.96 -22.25 -4.02
CA ALA A 107 4.89 -20.97 -3.33
C ALA A 107 3.45 -20.49 -3.15
N SER A 108 2.59 -20.67 -4.16
CA SER A 108 1.19 -20.24 -4.10
C SER A 108 0.37 -21.11 -3.14
N LEU A 109 0.60 -22.43 -3.11
CA LEU A 109 -0.04 -23.32 -2.14
C LEU A 109 0.43 -23.03 -0.71
N ALA A 110 1.73 -22.79 -0.52
CA ALA A 110 2.28 -22.39 0.78
C ALA A 110 1.70 -21.04 1.26
N ALA A 111 1.55 -20.07 0.35
CA ALA A 111 0.93 -18.79 0.64
C ALA A 111 -0.56 -18.96 1.02
N ALA A 112 -1.31 -19.76 0.26
CA ALA A 112 -2.72 -20.07 0.56
C ALA A 112 -2.86 -20.69 1.97
N TYR A 113 -2.02 -21.68 2.27
CA TYR A 113 -1.99 -22.32 3.59
C TYR A 113 -1.64 -21.32 4.71
N GLY A 114 -0.58 -20.53 4.52
CA GLY A 114 -0.14 -19.54 5.51
C GLY A 114 -1.20 -18.48 5.79
N VAL A 115 -1.79 -17.90 4.74
CA VAL A 115 -2.86 -16.90 4.90
C VAL A 115 -4.06 -17.49 5.62
N HIS A 116 -4.50 -18.70 5.24
CA HIS A 116 -5.60 -19.37 5.92
C HIS A 116 -5.27 -19.61 7.40
N ARG A 117 -4.07 -20.10 7.70
CA ARG A 117 -3.65 -20.46 9.07
C ARG A 117 -3.58 -19.27 10.02
N TYR A 118 -3.16 -18.10 9.53
CA TYR A 118 -2.84 -16.95 10.37
C TYR A 118 -3.85 -15.80 10.28
N ALA A 119 -4.66 -15.71 9.22
CA ALA A 119 -5.53 -14.55 8.99
C ALA A 119 -7.02 -14.88 8.86
N ALA A 120 -7.42 -16.16 8.78
CA ALA A 120 -8.83 -16.54 8.55
C ALA A 120 -9.77 -16.26 9.73
N GLY A 121 -9.26 -16.10 10.96
CA GLY A 121 -10.09 -15.84 12.16
C GLY A 121 -10.04 -14.40 12.68
N GLY A 122 -9.30 -13.52 12.02
CA GLY A 122 -9.06 -12.16 12.50
C GLY A 122 -10.02 -11.12 11.92
N PRO A 123 -9.83 -9.83 12.26
CA PRO A 123 -10.62 -8.74 11.69
C PRO A 123 -10.40 -8.53 10.19
N TYR A 124 -9.49 -9.29 9.59
CA TYR A 124 -9.17 -9.30 8.16
C TYR A 124 -9.59 -10.60 7.48
N ALA A 125 -10.42 -11.44 8.12
CA ALA A 125 -10.83 -12.76 7.62
C ALA A 125 -11.41 -12.71 6.20
N ALA A 126 -12.26 -11.73 5.90
CA ALA A 126 -12.86 -11.57 4.57
C ALA A 126 -11.78 -11.31 3.50
N TYR A 127 -10.81 -10.45 3.81
CA TYR A 127 -9.70 -10.19 2.89
C TYR A 127 -8.79 -11.42 2.75
N ALA A 128 -8.50 -12.11 3.85
CA ALA A 128 -7.72 -13.33 3.87
C ALA A 128 -8.32 -14.42 2.99
N ALA A 129 -9.65 -14.62 3.02
CA ALA A 129 -10.33 -15.58 2.15
C ALA A 129 -10.12 -15.27 0.66
N TRP A 130 -10.18 -14.00 0.26
CA TRP A 130 -9.88 -13.58 -1.11
C TRP A 130 -8.41 -13.74 -1.49
N LEU A 131 -7.48 -13.52 -0.55
CA LEU A 131 -6.06 -13.78 -0.77
C LEU A 131 -5.78 -15.29 -0.97
N VAL A 132 -6.45 -16.16 -0.20
CA VAL A 132 -6.41 -17.61 -0.41
C VAL A 132 -6.94 -17.97 -1.79
N ALA A 133 -8.12 -17.46 -2.18
CA ALA A 133 -8.68 -17.70 -3.51
C ALA A 133 -7.74 -17.21 -4.63
N SER A 134 -7.12 -16.04 -4.47
CA SER A 134 -6.14 -15.49 -5.42
C SER A 134 -4.92 -16.41 -5.54
N ALA A 135 -4.38 -16.89 -4.42
CA ALA A 135 -3.26 -17.82 -4.40
C ALA A 135 -3.61 -19.17 -5.06
N LEU A 136 -4.82 -19.68 -4.86
CA LEU A 136 -5.29 -20.92 -5.50
C LEU A 136 -5.47 -20.75 -7.02
N ILE A 137 -5.98 -19.60 -7.49
CA ILE A 137 -6.05 -19.28 -8.92
C ILE A 137 -4.65 -19.24 -9.52
N PHE A 138 -3.70 -18.62 -8.81
CA PHE A 138 -2.32 -18.56 -9.28
C PHE A 138 -1.68 -19.97 -9.34
N ALA A 139 -1.93 -20.81 -8.33
CA ALA A 139 -1.52 -22.20 -8.30
C ALA A 139 -2.10 -23.01 -9.48
N ALA A 140 -3.39 -22.81 -9.81
CA ALA A 140 -4.02 -23.46 -10.95
C ALA A 140 -3.36 -23.05 -12.29
N GLY A 141 -3.09 -21.76 -12.49
CA GLY A 141 -2.36 -21.27 -13.66
C GLY A 141 -0.94 -21.86 -13.75
N ALA A 142 -0.24 -21.95 -12.62
CA ALA A 142 1.07 -22.59 -12.53
C ALA A 142 1.03 -24.10 -12.85
N ALA A 143 0.01 -24.82 -12.36
CA ALA A 143 -0.17 -26.25 -12.65
C ALA A 143 -0.42 -26.50 -14.14
N VAL A 144 -1.31 -25.72 -14.77
CA VAL A 144 -1.55 -25.79 -16.22
C VAL A 144 -0.28 -25.50 -17.00
N ALA A 145 0.46 -24.46 -16.60
CA ALA A 145 1.72 -24.12 -17.22
C ALA A 145 2.77 -25.23 -17.08
N HIS A 146 2.83 -25.89 -15.93
CA HIS A 146 3.75 -27.01 -15.69
C HIS A 146 3.48 -28.17 -16.66
N VAL A 147 2.21 -28.55 -16.82
CA VAL A 147 1.80 -29.60 -17.77
C VAL A 147 2.12 -29.21 -19.22
N LEU A 148 1.84 -27.97 -19.61
CA LEU A 148 2.13 -27.47 -20.97
C LEU A 148 3.63 -27.41 -21.25
N ALA A 149 4.43 -26.98 -20.27
CA ALA A 149 5.89 -26.95 -20.38
C ALA A 149 6.48 -28.36 -20.50
N HIS A 150 5.93 -29.33 -19.77
CA HIS A 150 6.33 -30.73 -19.88
C HIS A 150 6.04 -31.31 -21.28
N LYS A 151 4.96 -30.85 -21.93
CA LYS A 151 4.60 -31.17 -23.32
C LYS A 151 5.35 -30.34 -24.37
N GLY A 152 6.34 -29.52 -23.97
CA GLY A 152 7.09 -28.64 -24.87
C GLY A 152 6.32 -27.41 -25.38
N ARG A 153 5.09 -27.18 -24.91
CA ARG A 153 4.22 -26.06 -25.35
C ARG A 153 4.52 -24.77 -24.59
N VAL A 154 5.71 -24.21 -24.80
CA VAL A 154 6.23 -23.05 -24.05
C VAL A 154 5.30 -21.84 -24.10
N ALA A 155 4.82 -21.44 -25.28
CA ALA A 155 3.94 -20.28 -25.42
C ALA A 155 2.65 -20.43 -24.60
N GLY A 156 2.02 -21.61 -24.65
CA GLY A 156 0.83 -21.91 -23.84
C GLY A 156 1.11 -21.89 -22.34
N ALA A 157 2.27 -22.40 -21.92
CA ALA A 157 2.67 -22.37 -20.52
C ALA A 157 2.89 -20.94 -20.00
N VAL A 158 3.55 -20.09 -20.80
CA VAL A 158 3.76 -18.68 -20.50
C VAL A 158 2.42 -17.95 -20.38
N LEU A 159 1.49 -18.16 -21.33
CA LEU A 159 0.14 -17.57 -21.27
C LEU A 159 -0.63 -18.01 -20.03
N ALA A 160 -0.58 -19.29 -19.66
CA ALA A 160 -1.26 -19.81 -18.47
C ALA A 160 -0.72 -19.16 -17.18
N MET A 161 0.61 -19.02 -17.05
CA MET A 161 1.23 -18.32 -15.92
C MET A 161 0.86 -16.84 -15.88
N ALA A 162 0.95 -16.15 -17.02
CA ALA A 162 0.65 -14.73 -17.12
C ALA A 162 -0.82 -14.43 -16.79
N ALA A 163 -1.76 -15.21 -17.34
CA ALA A 163 -3.18 -15.08 -17.07
C ALA A 163 -3.51 -15.41 -15.61
N GLY A 164 -2.96 -16.50 -15.07
CA GLY A 164 -3.14 -16.87 -13.66
C GLY A 164 -2.63 -15.79 -12.71
N ALA A 165 -1.43 -15.24 -12.96
CA ALA A 165 -0.86 -14.14 -12.19
C ALA A 165 -1.70 -12.87 -12.27
N LEU A 166 -2.17 -12.50 -13.48
CA LEU A 166 -2.99 -11.31 -13.69
C LEU A 166 -4.32 -11.42 -12.94
N VAL A 167 -5.05 -12.53 -13.12
CA VAL A 167 -6.35 -12.74 -12.44
C VAL A 167 -6.18 -12.77 -10.93
N ALA A 168 -5.18 -13.49 -10.42
CA ALA A 168 -4.88 -13.53 -8.99
C ALA A 168 -4.56 -12.15 -8.42
N THR A 169 -3.74 -11.36 -9.13
CA THR A 169 -3.38 -10.00 -8.72
C THR A 169 -4.58 -9.07 -8.73
N GLN A 170 -5.39 -9.10 -9.80
CA GLN A 170 -6.62 -8.29 -9.88
C GLN A 170 -7.62 -8.65 -8.78
N LEU A 171 -7.77 -9.94 -8.47
CA LEU A 171 -8.64 -10.39 -7.40
C LEU A 171 -8.13 -9.95 -6.01
N GLY A 172 -6.82 -10.09 -5.76
CA GLY A 172 -6.19 -9.63 -4.53
C GLY A 172 -6.27 -8.10 -4.34
N LEU A 173 -6.13 -7.33 -5.41
CA LEU A 173 -6.27 -5.87 -5.39
C LEU A 173 -7.73 -5.45 -5.20
N ALA A 174 -8.65 -6.01 -5.97
CA ALA A 174 -10.08 -5.66 -5.89
C ALA A 174 -10.67 -6.04 -4.52
N SER A 175 -10.23 -7.15 -3.93
CA SER A 175 -10.69 -7.58 -2.61
C SER A 175 -10.16 -6.74 -1.46
N HIS A 176 -9.15 -5.89 -1.66
CA HIS A 176 -8.72 -4.89 -0.68
C HIS A 176 -9.87 -3.94 -0.28
N ARG A 177 -10.92 -3.82 -1.11
CA ARG A 177 -12.17 -3.12 -0.76
C ARG A 177 -12.83 -3.62 0.53
N THR A 178 -12.61 -4.88 0.91
CA THR A 178 -13.12 -5.44 2.17
C THR A 178 -12.56 -4.74 3.40
N LEU A 179 -11.42 -4.06 3.25
CA LEU A 179 -10.79 -3.26 4.29
C LEU A 179 -11.31 -1.81 4.33
N ALA A 180 -12.08 -1.38 3.33
CA ALA A 180 -12.54 -0.01 3.21
C ALA A 180 -13.36 0.42 4.43
N ALA A 181 -14.24 -0.43 4.93
CA ALA A 181 -15.05 -0.16 6.13
C ALA A 181 -14.23 0.15 7.38
N ARG A 182 -12.95 -0.27 7.43
CA ARG A 182 -12.05 -0.02 8.54
C ARG A 182 -11.22 1.24 8.37
N PHE A 183 -10.66 1.46 7.17
CA PHE A 183 -9.67 2.52 6.93
C PHE A 183 -10.23 3.77 6.24
N SER A 184 -11.37 3.66 5.56
CA SER A 184 -12.07 4.79 4.95
C SER A 184 -13.11 5.34 5.92
N VAL A 185 -13.24 6.66 5.98
CA VAL A 185 -14.30 7.32 6.77
C VAL A 185 -15.63 7.38 6.03
N ALA A 186 -15.68 6.89 4.79
CA ALA A 186 -16.86 6.95 3.93
C ALA A 186 -18.12 6.42 4.61
N ASP A 187 -18.05 5.21 5.18
CA ASP A 187 -19.20 4.58 5.84
C ASP A 187 -19.58 5.31 7.14
N THR A 188 -18.59 5.81 7.90
CA THR A 188 -18.83 6.59 9.13
C THR A 188 -19.53 7.91 8.83
N VAL A 189 -19.12 8.61 7.76
CA VAL A 189 -19.78 9.84 7.32
C VAL A 189 -21.16 9.55 6.72
N ALA A 190 -21.33 8.45 6.00
CA ALA A 190 -22.62 8.05 5.44
C ALA A 190 -23.63 7.69 6.54
N ALA A 191 -23.17 7.16 7.67
CA ALA A 191 -24.00 6.84 8.83
C ALA A 191 -24.38 8.05 9.71
N LEU A 192 -23.88 9.25 9.40
CA LEU A 192 -24.22 10.43 10.18
C LEU A 192 -25.71 10.78 10.08
N PRO A 193 -26.40 11.03 11.20
CA PRO A 193 -27.81 11.42 11.19
C PRO A 193 -28.03 12.83 10.63
N GLU A 194 -27.01 13.68 10.74
CA GLU A 194 -26.97 15.00 10.15
C GLU A 194 -25.54 15.35 9.74
N ARG A 195 -25.39 16.25 8.77
CA ARG A 195 -24.07 16.70 8.30
C ARG A 195 -23.69 18.03 8.95
N PRO A 196 -22.38 18.27 9.22
CA PRO A 196 -21.92 19.58 9.67
C PRO A 196 -22.25 20.65 8.60
N ALA A 197 -22.96 21.71 8.99
CA ALA A 197 -23.26 22.84 8.10
C ALA A 197 -21.97 23.55 7.62
N ALA A 198 -22.00 24.18 6.44
CA ALA A 198 -20.80 24.66 5.75
C ALA A 198 -19.96 25.67 6.56
N ASP A 199 -20.62 26.45 7.42
CA ASP A 199 -20.05 27.45 8.32
C ASP A 199 -19.51 26.86 9.64
N VAL A 200 -19.91 25.65 10.01
CA VAL A 200 -19.53 25.01 11.28
C VAL A 200 -18.16 24.35 11.17
N PRO A 201 -17.17 24.66 12.03
CA PRO A 201 -15.84 24.08 11.96
C PRO A 201 -15.85 22.56 12.23
N VAL A 202 -15.03 21.83 11.47
CA VAL A 202 -14.77 20.40 11.65
C VAL A 202 -13.29 20.22 11.97
N TYR A 203 -12.98 19.68 13.13
CA TYR A 203 -11.62 19.46 13.61
C TYR A 203 -11.17 18.01 13.35
N ALA A 204 -9.94 17.80 12.90
CA ALA A 204 -9.31 16.47 12.83
C ALA A 204 -8.27 16.37 13.96
N VAL A 205 -8.57 15.60 15.01
CA VAL A 205 -7.84 15.65 16.28
C VAL A 205 -6.79 14.56 16.37
N GLY A 206 -5.53 14.96 16.54
CA GLY A 206 -4.39 14.05 16.70
C GLY A 206 -4.02 13.28 15.43
N MET A 207 -4.68 13.55 14.30
CA MET A 207 -4.48 12.79 13.06
C MET A 207 -4.93 13.56 11.82
N TYR A 208 -4.48 13.10 10.65
CA TYR A 208 -4.99 13.55 9.35
C TYR A 208 -5.42 12.34 8.49
N ASN A 209 -6.73 12.15 8.32
CA ASN A 209 -7.26 11.11 7.45
C ASN A 209 -7.56 11.70 6.06
N HIS A 210 -6.83 11.26 5.03
CA HIS A 210 -6.96 11.77 3.66
C HIS A 210 -8.33 11.53 3.02
N THR A 211 -9.13 10.59 3.51
CA THR A 211 -10.49 10.35 3.00
C THR A 211 -11.51 11.33 3.57
N LEU A 212 -11.24 11.93 4.74
CA LEU A 212 -12.20 12.75 5.48
C LEU A 212 -12.61 14.03 4.74
N PRO A 213 -11.67 14.90 4.29
CA PRO A 213 -12.05 16.12 3.57
C PRO A 213 -12.79 15.81 2.27
N TRP A 214 -12.37 14.76 1.57
CA TRP A 214 -12.98 14.32 0.32
C TRP A 214 -14.41 13.81 0.52
N THR A 215 -14.64 12.97 1.52
CA THR A 215 -15.96 12.40 1.83
C THR A 215 -16.92 13.46 2.35
N LEU A 216 -16.47 14.35 3.24
CA LEU A 216 -17.29 15.45 3.76
C LEU A 216 -17.48 16.60 2.75
N ARG A 217 -16.70 16.61 1.65
CA ARG A 217 -16.70 17.67 0.63
C ARG A 217 -16.40 19.05 1.21
N ARG A 218 -15.48 19.12 2.17
CA ARG A 218 -15.07 20.36 2.85
C ARG A 218 -13.70 20.21 3.48
N THR A 219 -13.10 21.34 3.83
CA THR A 219 -11.86 21.35 4.62
C THR A 219 -12.13 21.00 6.07
N VAL A 220 -11.08 20.52 6.75
CA VAL A 220 -11.04 20.26 8.19
C VAL A 220 -9.89 21.03 8.80
N THR A 221 -10.02 21.42 10.06
CA THR A 221 -8.95 22.07 10.83
C THR A 221 -8.17 21.01 11.59
N MET A 222 -6.88 20.86 11.30
CA MET A 222 -6.04 19.89 12.00
C MET A 222 -5.69 20.37 13.41
N VAL A 223 -5.65 19.42 14.35
CA VAL A 223 -5.29 19.67 15.75
C VAL A 223 -4.14 18.76 16.15
N GLY A 224 -3.01 19.35 16.54
CA GLY A 224 -1.85 18.65 17.11
C GLY A 224 -1.04 17.78 16.14
N TYR A 225 -1.58 17.44 14.98
CA TYR A 225 -0.91 16.62 13.95
C TYR A 225 -0.37 17.51 12.83
N ARG A 226 0.94 17.45 12.55
CA ARG A 226 1.60 18.27 11.53
C ARG A 226 2.08 17.46 10.33
N ASP A 227 2.83 16.39 10.58
CA ASP A 227 3.37 15.43 9.61
C ASP A 227 3.68 16.03 8.23
N GLU A 228 3.12 15.47 7.15
CA GLU A 228 3.34 15.90 5.76
C GLU A 228 2.93 17.34 5.44
N LEU A 229 2.09 17.97 6.27
CA LEU A 229 1.64 19.36 6.10
C LEU A 229 2.43 20.34 6.97
N GLY A 230 3.48 19.89 7.68
CA GLY A 230 4.24 20.70 8.63
C GLY A 230 4.78 22.01 8.04
N VAL A 231 5.36 21.97 6.85
CA VAL A 231 5.89 23.17 6.16
C VAL A 231 4.75 24.12 5.76
N ALA A 232 3.64 23.59 5.27
CA ALA A 232 2.47 24.40 4.92
C ALA A 232 1.83 25.05 6.16
N ILE A 233 1.84 24.36 7.29
CA ILE A 233 1.39 24.89 8.58
C ILE A 233 2.27 26.05 9.05
N ASP A 234 3.59 26.01 8.81
CA ASP A 234 4.48 27.13 9.15
C ASP A 234 4.21 28.38 8.33
N TRP A 235 3.71 28.23 7.10
CA TRP A 235 3.31 29.37 6.27
C TRP A 235 2.00 30.01 6.75
N GLU A 236 1.05 29.23 7.27
CA GLU A 236 -0.26 29.71 7.72
C GLU A 236 -0.66 29.15 9.10
N PRO A 237 0.07 29.47 10.18
CA PRO A 237 -0.12 28.88 11.51
C PRO A 237 -1.51 29.14 12.10
N GLN A 238 -2.18 30.22 11.69
CA GLN A 238 -3.54 30.57 12.11
C GLN A 238 -4.59 29.52 11.70
N LYS A 239 -4.35 28.75 10.63
CA LYS A 239 -5.25 27.70 10.12
C LYS A 239 -5.08 26.36 10.83
N PHE A 240 -4.18 26.26 11.81
CA PHE A 240 -3.87 25.05 12.56
C PHE A 240 -4.16 25.25 14.05
N VAL A 241 -4.47 24.16 14.76
CA VAL A 241 -4.58 24.16 16.23
C VAL A 241 -3.39 23.40 16.80
N PRO A 242 -2.50 24.03 17.58
CA PRO A 242 -1.20 23.45 17.91
C PRO A 242 -1.25 22.27 18.87
N ASN A 243 -2.24 22.21 19.76
CA ASN A 243 -2.33 21.17 20.79
C ASN A 243 -3.78 21.00 21.29
N LEU A 244 -3.99 19.97 22.12
CA LEU A 244 -5.31 19.66 22.68
C LEU A 244 -5.86 20.76 23.59
N THR A 245 -5.00 21.48 24.33
CA THR A 245 -5.42 22.61 25.18
C THR A 245 -6.04 23.75 24.35
N ALA A 246 -5.36 24.14 23.25
CA ALA A 246 -5.87 25.15 22.32
C ALA A 246 -7.15 24.67 21.61
N PHE A 247 -7.26 23.38 21.32
CA PHE A 247 -8.49 22.79 20.80
C PHE A 247 -9.63 22.87 21.80
N ALA A 248 -9.42 22.52 23.07
CA ALA A 248 -10.46 22.62 24.10
C ALA A 248 -10.95 24.07 24.28
N ALA A 249 -10.05 25.05 24.21
CA ALA A 249 -10.41 26.47 24.24
C ALA A 249 -11.29 26.86 23.04
N ARG A 250 -10.90 26.49 21.81
CA ARG A 250 -11.72 26.74 20.60
C ARG A 250 -13.06 25.99 20.67
N TRP A 251 -13.06 24.73 21.06
CA TRP A 251 -14.27 23.92 21.22
C TRP A 251 -15.27 24.57 22.17
N ARG A 252 -14.82 25.13 23.30
CA ARG A 252 -15.69 25.85 24.23
C ARG A 252 -16.22 27.16 23.66
N ALA A 253 -15.37 27.93 22.96
CA ALA A 253 -15.74 29.21 22.37
C ALA A 253 -16.72 29.10 21.19
N GLU A 254 -16.60 28.06 20.37
CA GLU A 254 -17.44 27.88 19.19
C GLU A 254 -18.88 27.49 19.59
N PRO A 255 -19.93 28.19 19.12
CA PRO A 255 -21.30 27.82 19.46
C PRO A 255 -21.69 26.45 18.90
N ARG A 256 -21.13 26.08 17.74
CA ARG A 256 -21.31 24.76 17.10
C ARG A 256 -19.97 24.30 16.57
N ALA A 257 -19.61 23.05 16.84
CA ALA A 257 -18.36 22.46 16.33
C ALA A 257 -18.51 20.94 16.17
N TRP A 258 -17.71 20.39 15.28
CA TRP A 258 -17.59 18.95 15.05
C TRP A 258 -16.13 18.53 15.15
N ALA A 259 -15.88 17.31 15.58
CA ALA A 259 -14.54 16.75 15.59
C ALA A 259 -14.54 15.31 15.09
N PHE A 260 -13.46 14.98 14.42
CA PHE A 260 -13.10 13.63 14.00
C PHE A 260 -11.94 13.19 14.89
N VAL A 261 -12.15 12.10 15.62
CA VAL A 261 -11.25 11.62 16.68
C VAL A 261 -11.05 10.11 16.57
N PRO A 262 -9.95 9.54 17.10
CA PRO A 262 -9.83 8.09 17.25
C PRO A 262 -11.00 7.52 18.07
N ALA A 263 -11.60 6.42 17.59
CA ALA A 263 -12.83 5.89 18.18
C ALA A 263 -12.66 5.44 19.63
N ASP A 264 -11.47 4.97 20.00
CA ASP A 264 -11.08 4.52 21.34
C ASP A 264 -10.71 5.66 22.28
N GLU A 265 -10.35 6.84 21.76
CA GLU A 265 -9.92 7.99 22.56
C GLU A 265 -11.06 8.94 22.97
N VAL A 266 -12.27 8.80 22.42
CA VAL A 266 -13.40 9.72 22.68
C VAL A 266 -13.60 10.01 24.17
N GLU A 267 -13.67 8.96 25.00
CA GLU A 267 -13.92 9.10 26.44
C GLU A 267 -12.69 9.59 27.22
N GLY A 268 -11.49 9.34 26.68
CA GLY A 268 -10.24 9.89 27.21
C GLY A 268 -10.17 11.39 26.99
N LEU A 269 -10.41 11.83 25.75
CA LEU A 269 -10.44 13.24 25.35
C LEU A 269 -11.52 14.01 26.10
N ARG A 270 -12.72 13.44 26.29
CA ARG A 270 -13.79 14.07 27.08
C ARG A 270 -13.33 14.39 28.51
N ARG A 271 -12.70 13.41 29.18
CA ARG A 271 -12.23 13.53 30.56
C ARG A 271 -11.02 14.47 30.68
N GLU A 272 -10.04 14.30 29.81
CA GLU A 272 -8.80 15.10 29.84
C GLU A 272 -9.08 16.57 29.54
N LEU A 273 -9.90 16.84 28.53
CA LEU A 273 -10.17 18.20 28.09
C LEU A 273 -11.27 18.87 28.90
N GLY A 274 -12.09 18.12 29.63
CA GLY A 274 -13.25 18.65 30.34
C GLY A 274 -14.23 19.35 29.39
N VAL A 275 -14.53 18.70 28.26
CA VAL A 275 -15.49 19.20 27.25
C VAL A 275 -16.50 18.12 26.94
N GLU A 276 -17.75 18.51 26.74
CA GLU A 276 -18.80 17.60 26.29
C GLU A 276 -18.65 17.30 24.79
N MET A 277 -18.84 16.03 24.43
CA MET A 277 -18.80 15.53 23.06
C MET A 277 -19.94 14.53 22.86
N GLN A 278 -20.85 14.82 21.94
CA GLN A 278 -21.90 13.89 21.53
C GLN A 278 -21.41 13.05 20.35
N VAL A 279 -21.41 11.72 20.48
CA VAL A 279 -21.03 10.83 19.37
C VAL A 279 -22.16 10.79 18.34
N MET A 280 -21.86 11.22 17.11
CA MET A 280 -22.81 11.27 15.99
C MET A 280 -22.71 10.03 15.10
N ALA A 281 -21.50 9.51 14.90
CA ALA A 281 -21.25 8.24 14.26
C ALA A 281 -19.94 7.63 14.78
N ARG A 282 -19.88 6.29 14.82
CA ARG A 282 -18.71 5.55 15.29
C ARG A 282 -18.39 4.42 14.31
N GLY A 283 -17.20 4.47 13.74
CA GLY A 283 -16.62 3.41 12.92
C GLY A 283 -15.59 2.58 13.68
N PRO A 284 -14.92 1.63 13.00
CA PRO A 284 -13.95 0.73 13.64
C PRO A 284 -12.69 1.41 14.17
N GLN A 285 -12.26 2.52 13.55
CA GLN A 285 -11.06 3.27 13.95
C GLN A 285 -11.37 4.70 14.38
N TYR A 286 -12.49 5.27 13.95
CA TYR A 286 -12.75 6.69 14.08
C TYR A 286 -14.16 6.98 14.55
N ALA A 287 -14.33 8.07 15.29
CA ALA A 287 -15.62 8.59 15.67
C ALA A 287 -15.77 10.04 15.16
N ILE A 288 -16.99 10.38 14.77
CA ILE A 288 -17.38 11.76 14.49
C ILE A 288 -18.23 12.22 15.66
N VAL A 289 -17.79 13.28 16.31
CA VAL A 289 -18.44 13.88 17.47
C VAL A 289 -18.89 15.30 17.16
N LYS A 290 -19.95 15.72 17.84
CA LYS A 290 -20.54 17.06 17.76
C LYS A 290 -20.56 17.69 19.14
N LYS A 291 -20.38 19.00 19.20
CA LYS A 291 -20.63 19.78 20.42
C LYS A 291 -22.14 19.79 20.71
N PRO A 292 -22.58 19.36 21.90
CA PRO A 292 -24.01 19.35 22.24
C PRO A 292 -24.62 20.75 22.25
#